data_AF-A0A6N2C535-F1
#
_entry.id   AF-A0A6N2C535-F1
#
_cell.length_a   1.000
_cell.length_b   1.000
_cell.length_c   1.000
_cell.angle_alpha   90.00
_cell.angle_beta   90.00
_cell.angle_gamma   90.00
#
_symmetry.space_group_name_H-M   'P 1'
#
loop_
_entity.id
_entity.type
_entity.pdbx_description
1 polymer ?
#
loop_
_entity_poly.entity_id
_entity_poly.type
_entity_poly.pdbx_seq_one_letter_code
_entity_poly.pdbx_strand_id
1 'polypeptide(L)'
;KIFIFNSELLICRKQLKDFFNTTVVHDSVIQIVNTFMSTGSPHHWLSFLMPEDSKPNNLGVTSSTGSTDLCNASKFEQLMLETRAVLSSTEFRNIVDILLKAAVDVLMEDISVLCGDANLTSGMPLAKLLPRIAHMDQILLEEPNRNRYIQVIQDVPEIEIFFTLLYASTAAS
;
A
#
# COMPACT_ATOMS: atom_id res chain seq x y z
N LYS A 1 9.79 5.18 7.87
CA LYS A 1 10.39 6.53 7.73
C LYS A 1 9.67 7.39 6.70
N ILE A 2 9.30 6.88 5.52
CA ILE A 2 8.62 7.69 4.48
C ILE A 2 7.14 7.92 4.76
N PHE A 3 6.42 6.95 5.35
CA PHE A 3 5.03 7.14 5.76
C PHE A 3 4.88 8.28 6.79
N ILE A 4 5.81 8.36 7.74
CA ILE A 4 5.92 9.46 8.72
C ILE A 4 6.24 10.79 8.00
N PHE A 5 7.18 10.79 7.05
CA PHE A 5 7.60 12.01 6.33
C PHE A 5 6.50 12.60 5.44
N ASN A 6 5.67 11.75 4.82
CA ASN A 6 4.55 12.19 3.98
C ASN A 6 3.35 12.68 4.81
N SER A 7 3.08 12.07 5.97
CA SER A 7 2.11 12.64 6.93
C SER A 7 2.58 13.98 7.51
N GLU A 8 3.89 14.15 7.76
CA GLU A 8 4.46 15.42 8.22
C GLU A 8 4.29 16.55 7.18
N LEU A 9 4.58 16.32 5.90
CA LEU A 9 4.48 17.38 4.88
C LEU A 9 3.06 17.96 4.71
N LEU A 10 2.04 17.13 4.89
CA LEU A 10 0.63 17.49 4.66
C LEU A 10 -0.07 18.01 5.92
N ILE A 11 0.26 17.43 7.08
CA ILE A 11 -0.31 17.82 8.37
C ILE A 11 0.46 19.00 8.99
N CYS A 12 1.79 19.10 8.83
CA CYS A 12 2.58 20.19 9.43
C CYS A 12 2.29 21.59 8.85
N ARG A 13 1.65 21.67 7.67
CA ARG A 13 1.17 22.96 7.13
C ARG A 13 -0.17 23.41 7.71
N LYS A 14 -0.88 22.54 8.42
CA LYS A 14 -2.19 22.81 8.99
C LYS A 14 -2.06 23.18 10.47
N GLN A 15 -2.91 24.09 10.93
CA GLN A 15 -2.92 24.50 12.33
C GLN A 15 -3.79 23.54 13.14
N LEU A 16 -3.40 23.27 14.38
CA LEU A 16 -4.17 22.42 15.31
C LEU A 16 -5.61 22.89 15.55
N LYS A 17 -5.88 24.18 15.30
CA LYS A 17 -7.21 24.80 15.41
C LYS A 17 -8.06 24.66 14.15
N ASP A 18 -7.48 24.22 13.03
CA ASP A 18 -8.19 24.08 11.77
C ASP A 18 -9.25 22.99 11.90
N PHE A 19 -10.43 23.25 11.36
CA PHE A 19 -11.56 22.34 11.40
C PHE A 19 -11.53 21.38 10.21
N PHE A 20 -11.73 20.11 10.51
CA PHE A 20 -11.81 19.03 9.55
C PHE A 20 -13.18 18.39 9.64
N ASN A 21 -13.89 18.40 8.52
CA ASN A 21 -15.12 17.64 8.36
C ASN A 21 -14.85 16.34 7.57
N THR A 22 -15.87 15.51 7.41
CA THR A 22 -15.78 14.22 6.71
C THR A 22 -15.07 14.34 5.35
N THR A 23 -15.45 15.32 4.53
CA THR A 23 -14.84 15.54 3.21
C THR A 23 -13.36 15.92 3.32
N VAL A 24 -13.02 16.85 4.19
CA VAL A 24 -11.62 17.29 4.36
C VAL A 24 -10.74 16.15 4.88
N VAL A 25 -11.26 15.28 5.76
CA VAL A 25 -10.53 14.10 6.23
C VAL A 25 -10.32 13.11 5.09
N HIS A 26 -11.39 12.72 4.38
CA HIS A 26 -11.32 11.82 3.24
C HIS A 26 -10.30 12.31 2.19
N ASP A 27 -10.42 13.58 1.77
CA ASP A 27 -9.54 14.16 0.76
C ASP A 27 -8.09 14.23 1.25
N SER A 28 -7.87 14.51 2.54
CA SER A 28 -6.53 14.49 3.13
C SER A 28 -5.93 13.08 3.10
N VAL A 29 -6.71 12.04 3.42
CA VAL A 29 -6.26 10.64 3.38
C VAL A 29 -5.91 10.24 1.95
N ILE A 30 -6.81 10.49 0.99
CA ILE A 30 -6.57 10.22 -0.44
C ILE A 30 -5.31 10.96 -0.92
N GLN A 31 -5.12 12.21 -0.51
CA GLN A 31 -3.94 12.97 -0.89
C GLN A 31 -2.65 12.37 -0.30
N ILE A 32 -2.67 11.88 0.94
CA ILE A 32 -1.54 11.18 1.56
C ILE A 32 -1.21 9.90 0.78
N VAL A 33 -2.23 9.09 0.46
CA VAL A 33 -2.07 7.84 -0.31
C VAL A 33 -1.51 8.13 -1.70
N ASN A 34 -2.08 9.09 -2.42
CA ASN A 34 -1.61 9.48 -3.76
C ASN A 34 -0.19 10.03 -3.72
N THR A 35 0.14 10.82 -2.69
CA THR A 35 1.51 11.33 -2.50
C THR A 35 2.46 10.16 -2.27
N PHE A 36 2.10 9.20 -1.41
CA PHE A 36 2.91 8.00 -1.18
C PHE A 36 3.16 7.21 -2.48
N MET A 37 2.12 6.99 -3.29
CA MET A 37 2.22 6.24 -4.55
C MET A 37 3.02 6.97 -5.65
N SER A 38 3.18 8.29 -5.54
CA SER A 38 3.90 9.14 -6.51
C SER A 38 5.25 9.68 -6.00
N THR A 39 5.60 9.44 -4.73
CA THR A 39 6.84 9.97 -4.13
C THR A 39 8.07 9.23 -4.67
N GLY A 40 9.07 10.00 -5.09
CA GLY A 40 10.37 9.45 -5.51
C GLY A 40 10.34 8.96 -6.96
N SER A 41 10.81 7.73 -7.20
CA SER A 41 10.66 7.09 -8.51
C SER A 41 9.24 6.54 -8.67
N PRO A 42 8.73 6.35 -9.90
CA PRO A 42 7.38 5.83 -10.15
C PRO A 42 7.06 4.49 -9.44
N HIS A 43 8.09 3.75 -9.02
CA HIS A 43 7.97 2.46 -8.33
C HIS A 43 8.63 2.46 -6.95
N HIS A 44 8.86 3.62 -6.33
CA HIS A 44 9.53 3.65 -5.03
C HIS A 44 8.78 2.87 -3.95
N TRP A 45 7.44 2.86 -4.00
CA TRP A 45 6.61 2.06 -3.12
C TRP A 45 6.87 0.54 -3.26
N LEU A 46 7.40 0.08 -4.40
CA LEU A 46 7.75 -1.33 -4.62
C LEU A 46 8.89 -1.79 -3.72
N SER A 47 9.78 -0.88 -3.30
CA SER A 47 10.87 -1.18 -2.37
C SER A 47 10.40 -1.66 -1.00
N PHE A 48 9.11 -1.44 -0.66
CA PHE A 48 8.49 -1.99 0.55
C PHE A 48 7.99 -3.43 0.40
N LEU A 49 7.79 -3.91 -0.84
CA LEU A 49 7.31 -5.26 -1.13
C LEU A 49 8.43 -6.21 -1.55
N MET A 50 9.41 -5.68 -2.29
CA MET A 50 10.54 -6.46 -2.77
C MET A 50 11.84 -5.66 -2.61
N PRO A 51 12.95 -6.31 -2.21
CA PRO A 51 14.25 -5.65 -2.16
C PRO A 51 14.65 -5.17 -3.56
N GLU A 52 15.43 -4.10 -3.66
CA GLU A 52 15.99 -3.67 -4.94
C GLU A 52 16.84 -4.77 -5.56
N ASP A 53 16.82 -4.90 -6.89
CA ASP A 53 17.68 -5.86 -7.57
C ASP A 53 19.11 -5.55 -7.16
N SER A 54 19.78 -6.51 -6.52
CA SER A 54 21.21 -6.42 -6.37
C SER A 54 21.74 -6.40 -7.80
N LYS A 55 22.13 -5.21 -8.29
CA LYS A 55 22.99 -5.12 -9.46
C LYS A 55 24.03 -6.24 -9.29
N PRO A 56 24.19 -7.15 -10.25
CA PRO A 56 25.33 -8.04 -10.20
C PRO A 56 26.54 -7.11 -10.26
N ASN A 57 27.10 -6.77 -9.10
CA ASN A 57 28.41 -6.17 -9.00
C ASN A 57 29.30 -7.17 -9.71
N ASN A 58 29.74 -6.82 -10.93
CA ASN A 58 30.69 -7.53 -11.77
C ASN A 58 31.42 -8.62 -10.99
N LEU A 59 30.80 -9.80 -10.88
CA LEU A 59 31.44 -10.90 -10.18
C LEU A 59 32.34 -11.50 -11.24
N GLY A 60 33.55 -10.94 -11.27
CA GLY A 60 34.65 -11.48 -12.04
C GLY A 60 34.72 -12.97 -11.80
N VAL A 61 34.64 -13.70 -12.91
CA VAL A 61 35.09 -15.08 -13.12
C VAL A 61 35.90 -15.61 -11.93
N THR A 62 35.36 -16.57 -11.18
CA THR A 62 36.16 -17.69 -10.65
C THR A 62 35.27 -18.91 -10.43
N SER A 63 35.71 -20.02 -11.02
CA SER A 63 35.03 -21.32 -11.06
C SER A 63 34.98 -22.03 -9.70
N SER A 64 33.94 -22.84 -9.49
CA SER A 64 34.02 -24.31 -9.35
C SER A 64 33.01 -24.86 -8.33
N THR A 65 32.35 -25.95 -8.75
CA THR A 65 31.70 -27.02 -7.96
C THR A 65 30.41 -26.71 -7.18
N GLY A 66 29.27 -27.16 -7.74
CA GLY A 66 27.96 -27.25 -7.06
C GLY A 66 26.76 -27.01 -8.00
N SER A 67 26.57 -27.86 -9.02
CA SER A 67 25.64 -27.60 -10.14
C SER A 67 24.14 -27.64 -9.81
N THR A 68 23.75 -27.98 -8.58
CA THR A 68 22.33 -27.99 -8.16
C THR A 68 21.91 -26.66 -7.55
N ASP A 69 22.80 -26.00 -6.79
CA ASP A 69 22.50 -24.75 -6.10
C ASP A 69 22.52 -23.54 -7.06
N LEU A 70 23.37 -23.58 -8.09
CA LEU A 70 23.43 -22.56 -9.15
C LEU A 70 22.17 -22.54 -10.04
N CYS A 71 21.57 -23.71 -10.32
CA CYS A 71 20.38 -23.83 -11.14
C CYS A 71 19.13 -23.32 -10.40
N ASN A 72 19.00 -23.66 -9.12
CA ASN A 72 17.90 -23.16 -8.28
C ASN A 72 18.02 -21.65 -8.02
N ALA A 73 19.25 -21.15 -7.82
CA ALA A 73 19.51 -19.71 -7.76
C ALA A 73 19.02 -19.01 -9.04
N SER A 74 19.31 -19.56 -10.23
CA SER A 74 18.86 -18.96 -11.50
C SER A 74 17.34 -18.89 -11.66
N LYS A 75 16.59 -19.91 -11.21
CA LYS A 75 15.11 -19.92 -11.26
C LYS A 75 14.49 -18.96 -10.26
N PHE A 76 15.06 -18.85 -9.07
CA PHE A 76 14.62 -17.88 -8.08
C PHE A 76 14.84 -16.44 -8.57
N GLU A 77 16.01 -16.13 -9.12
CA GLU A 77 16.29 -14.82 -9.72
C GLU A 77 15.32 -14.51 -10.87
N GLN A 78 15.02 -15.49 -11.72
CA GLN A 78 14.02 -15.34 -12.77
C GLN A 78 12.63 -15.02 -12.19
N LEU A 79 12.19 -15.76 -11.17
CA LEU A 79 10.90 -15.52 -10.51
C LEU A 79 10.85 -14.13 -9.86
N MET A 80 11.95 -13.67 -9.27
CA MET A 80 12.06 -12.32 -8.71
C MET A 80 11.93 -11.24 -9.78
N LEU A 81 12.56 -11.43 -10.95
CA LEU A 81 12.43 -10.51 -12.09
C LEU A 81 11.01 -10.48 -12.66
N GLU A 82 10.39 -11.65 -12.84
CA GLU A 82 9.01 -11.77 -13.31
C GLU A 82 8.02 -11.13 -12.33
N THR A 83 8.20 -11.40 -11.03
CA THR A 83 7.39 -10.77 -9.97
C THR A 83 7.55 -9.26 -9.99
N ARG A 84 8.79 -8.74 -10.11
CA ARG A 84 9.02 -7.29 -10.24
C ARG A 84 8.33 -6.71 -11.47
N ALA A 85 8.36 -7.40 -12.60
CA ALA A 85 7.70 -6.97 -13.83
C ALA A 85 6.18 -6.86 -13.63
N VAL A 86 5.57 -7.85 -12.98
CA VAL A 86 4.14 -7.84 -12.62
C VAL A 86 3.83 -6.69 -11.67
N LEU A 87 4.57 -6.53 -10.58
CA LEU A 87 4.32 -5.47 -9.59
C LEU A 87 4.57 -4.05 -10.13
N SER A 88 5.41 -3.92 -11.16
CA SER A 88 5.67 -2.65 -11.85
C SER A 88 4.69 -2.36 -12.99
N SER A 89 3.85 -3.32 -13.36
CA SER A 89 2.89 -3.16 -14.47
C SER A 89 1.82 -2.10 -14.17
N THR A 90 1.25 -1.53 -15.24
CA THR A 90 0.13 -0.58 -15.12
C THR A 90 -1.11 -1.31 -14.62
N GLU A 91 -1.30 -2.55 -15.06
CA GLU A 91 -2.40 -3.42 -14.67
C GLU A 91 -2.40 -3.64 -13.16
N PHE A 92 -1.27 -4.04 -12.57
CA PHE A 92 -1.17 -4.21 -11.12
C PHE A 92 -1.34 -2.89 -10.38
N ARG A 93 -0.78 -1.78 -10.90
CA ARG A 93 -0.97 -0.46 -10.30
C ARG A 93 -2.43 -0.05 -10.24
N ASN A 94 -3.21 -0.31 -11.29
CA ASN A 94 -4.64 -0.01 -11.32
C ASN A 94 -5.40 -0.82 -10.27
N ILE A 95 -5.04 -2.10 -10.08
CA ILE A 95 -5.60 -2.91 -9.00
C ILE A 95 -5.27 -2.28 -7.65
N VAL A 96 -4.00 -1.96 -7.37
CA VAL A 96 -3.60 -1.33 -6.10
C VAL A 96 -4.36 -0.03 -5.83
N ASP A 97 -4.62 0.80 -6.85
CA ASP A 97 -5.42 2.03 -6.71
C ASP A 97 -6.87 1.73 -6.31
N ILE A 98 -7.51 0.72 -6.90
CA ILE A 98 -8.86 0.27 -6.53
C ILE A 98 -8.88 -0.22 -5.07
N LEU A 99 -7.90 -1.03 -4.67
CA LEU A 99 -7.83 -1.60 -3.32
C LEU A 99 -7.59 -0.54 -2.26
N LEU A 100 -6.71 0.43 -2.54
CA LEU A 100 -6.45 1.53 -1.63
C LEU A 100 -7.69 2.41 -1.45
N LYS A 101 -8.45 2.69 -2.52
CA LYS A 101 -9.71 3.43 -2.43
C LYS A 101 -10.74 2.69 -1.58
N ALA A 102 -10.95 1.39 -1.83
CA ALA A 102 -11.85 0.56 -1.04
C ALA A 102 -11.46 0.53 0.46
N ALA A 103 -10.15 0.44 0.76
CA ALA A 103 -9.65 0.51 2.12
C ALA A 103 -9.86 1.89 2.77
N VAL A 104 -9.74 2.98 2.00
CA VAL A 104 -10.01 4.35 2.50
C VAL A 104 -11.50 4.53 2.81
N ASP A 105 -12.41 3.94 2.03
CA ASP A 105 -13.84 3.98 2.32
C ASP A 105 -14.15 3.33 3.68
N VAL A 106 -13.59 2.14 3.94
CA VAL A 106 -13.70 1.45 5.24
C VAL A 106 -13.08 2.29 6.37
N LEU A 107 -11.92 2.90 6.12
CA LEU A 107 -11.27 3.78 7.10
C LEU A 107 -12.17 4.97 7.47
N MET A 108 -12.85 5.56 6.50
CA MET A 108 -13.74 6.69 6.74
C MET A 108 -14.96 6.32 7.56
N GLU A 109 -15.51 5.11 7.39
CA GLU A 109 -16.57 4.60 8.25
C GLU A 109 -16.09 4.47 9.70
N ASP A 110 -14.90 3.88 9.92
CA ASP A 110 -14.34 3.70 11.26
C ASP A 110 -14.01 5.06 11.93
N ILE A 111 -13.45 6.01 11.16
CA ILE A 111 -13.20 7.38 11.64
C ILE A 111 -14.52 8.05 12.05
N SER A 112 -15.59 7.85 11.28
CA SER A 112 -16.91 8.44 11.58
C SER A 112 -17.48 7.87 12.88
N VAL A 113 -17.37 6.56 13.10
CA VAL A 113 -17.75 5.91 14.36
C VAL A 113 -16.93 6.45 15.55
N LEU A 114 -15.61 6.58 15.41
CA LEU A 114 -14.72 7.08 16.47
C LEU A 114 -14.90 8.56 16.79
N CYS A 115 -15.21 9.37 15.78
CA CYS A 115 -15.42 10.80 15.94
C CYS A 115 -16.86 11.13 16.37
N GLY A 116 -17.79 10.24 16.08
CA GLY A 116 -19.23 10.45 16.09
C GLY A 116 -19.66 11.19 14.83
N ASP A 117 -20.53 10.57 14.02
CA ASP A 117 -20.96 11.07 12.71
C ASP A 117 -21.37 12.55 12.72
N ALA A 118 -22.19 12.95 13.70
CA ALA A 118 -22.67 14.33 13.85
C ALA A 118 -21.54 15.34 14.13
N ASN A 119 -20.50 14.92 14.86
CA ASN A 119 -19.35 15.77 15.16
C ASN A 119 -18.42 15.90 13.95
N LEU A 120 -18.22 14.81 13.20
CA LEU A 120 -17.35 14.82 12.04
C LEU A 120 -17.99 15.56 10.86
N THR A 121 -19.29 15.43 10.67
CA THR A 121 -20.03 16.19 9.64
C THR A 121 -20.05 17.70 9.92
N SER A 122 -20.23 18.11 11.17
CA SER A 122 -20.18 19.53 11.57
C SER A 122 -18.75 20.10 11.61
N GLY A 123 -17.74 19.23 11.69
CA GLY A 123 -16.33 19.58 11.68
C GLY A 123 -15.70 19.56 13.07
N MET A 124 -14.49 19.01 13.15
CA MET A 124 -13.73 18.87 14.39
C MET A 124 -12.35 19.54 14.26
N PRO A 125 -11.87 20.27 15.28
CA PRO A 125 -10.51 20.79 15.29
C PRO A 125 -9.48 19.65 15.17
N LEU A 126 -8.43 19.87 14.39
CA LEU A 126 -7.36 18.88 14.17
C LEU A 126 -6.73 18.38 15.48
N ALA A 127 -6.56 19.25 16.49
CA ALA A 127 -6.09 18.87 17.83
C ALA A 127 -6.97 17.82 18.53
N LYS A 128 -8.26 17.77 18.23
CA LYS A 128 -9.19 16.77 18.80
C LYS A 128 -9.31 15.54 17.92
N LEU A 129 -9.09 15.69 16.61
CA LEU A 129 -9.15 14.62 15.64
C LEU A 129 -7.94 13.69 15.74
N LEU A 130 -6.73 14.25 15.80
CA LEU A 130 -5.47 13.48 15.80
C LEU A 130 -5.41 12.41 16.91
N PRO A 131 -5.72 12.72 18.18
CA PRO A 131 -5.71 11.70 19.23
C PRO A 131 -6.68 10.56 18.94
N ARG A 132 -7.84 10.83 18.32
CA ARG A 132 -8.83 9.78 18.02
C ARG A 132 -8.36 8.87 16.90
N ILE A 133 -7.81 9.44 15.83
CA ILE A 133 -7.23 8.68 14.72
C ILE A 133 -6.05 7.83 15.22
N ALA A 134 -5.24 8.34 16.15
CA ALA A 134 -4.13 7.58 16.72
C ALA A 134 -4.56 6.32 17.52
N HIS A 135 -5.84 6.21 17.91
CA HIS A 135 -6.35 4.99 18.57
C HIS A 135 -6.78 3.91 17.55
N MET A 136 -6.73 4.18 16.25
CA MET A 136 -7.16 3.24 15.20
C MET A 136 -6.16 2.12 14.94
N ASP A 137 -4.94 2.22 15.46
CA ASP A 137 -3.88 1.21 15.24
C ASP A 137 -4.35 -0.20 15.61
N GLN A 138 -5.17 -0.35 16.65
CA GLN A 138 -5.68 -1.65 17.07
C GLN A 138 -6.65 -2.28 16.06
N ILE A 139 -7.44 -1.45 15.36
CA ILE A 139 -8.41 -1.91 14.36
C ILE A 139 -7.67 -2.37 13.09
N LEU A 140 -6.63 -1.63 12.71
CA LEU A 140 -5.81 -1.96 11.53
C LEU A 140 -4.96 -3.22 11.75
N LEU A 141 -4.60 -3.55 12.99
CA LEU A 141 -3.77 -4.68 13.37
C LEU A 141 -4.56 -5.90 13.84
N GLU A 142 -5.88 -5.93 13.62
CA GLU A 142 -6.69 -7.12 13.90
C GLU A 142 -6.26 -8.33 13.04
N GLU A 143 -6.49 -9.53 13.58
CA GLU A 143 -6.24 -10.80 12.88
C GLU A 143 -6.91 -10.83 11.50
N PRO A 144 -6.28 -11.42 10.46
CA PRO A 144 -6.74 -11.31 9.08
C PRO A 144 -8.20 -11.72 8.83
N ASN A 145 -8.69 -12.69 9.60
CA ASN A 145 -10.07 -13.19 9.49
C ASN A 145 -11.12 -12.27 10.13
N ARG A 146 -10.70 -11.31 10.96
CA ARG A 146 -11.55 -10.32 11.63
C ARG A 146 -11.32 -8.90 11.10
N ASN A 147 -10.21 -8.70 10.40
CA ASN A 147 -9.83 -7.42 9.82
C ASN A 147 -10.72 -7.06 8.63
N ARG A 148 -11.61 -6.10 8.84
CA ARG A 148 -12.58 -5.63 7.83
C ARG A 148 -11.91 -5.07 6.57
N TYR A 149 -10.72 -4.50 6.69
CA TYR A 149 -9.96 -3.98 5.54
C TYR A 149 -9.52 -5.11 4.61
N ILE A 150 -9.06 -6.23 5.18
CA ILE A 150 -8.65 -7.41 4.40
C ILE A 150 -9.86 -8.04 3.71
N GLN A 151 -10.99 -8.16 4.41
CA GLN A 151 -12.22 -8.71 3.84
C GLN A 151 -12.72 -7.89 2.65
N VAL A 152 -12.84 -6.56 2.81
CA VAL A 152 -13.29 -5.68 1.72
C VAL A 152 -12.35 -5.74 0.53
N ILE A 153 -11.04 -5.81 0.76
CA ILE A 153 -10.06 -5.98 -0.32
C ILE A 153 -10.31 -7.31 -1.04
N GLN A 154 -10.47 -8.43 -0.33
CA GLN A 154 -10.67 -9.76 -0.92
C GLN A 154 -11.93 -9.87 -1.78
N ASP A 155 -12.98 -9.12 -1.43
CA ASP A 155 -14.26 -9.13 -2.12
C ASP A 155 -14.28 -8.24 -3.39
N VAL A 156 -13.18 -7.54 -3.71
CA VAL A 156 -13.08 -6.73 -4.94
C VAL A 156 -12.98 -7.64 -6.17
N PRO A 157 -13.93 -7.58 -7.13
CA PRO A 157 -13.96 -8.50 -8.26
C PRO A 157 -12.78 -8.34 -9.21
N GLU A 158 -12.21 -7.14 -9.31
CA GLU A 158 -11.03 -6.88 -10.14
C GLU A 158 -9.80 -7.66 -9.67
N ILE A 159 -9.71 -8.03 -8.38
CA ILE A 159 -8.65 -8.90 -7.88
C ILE A 159 -8.73 -10.28 -8.52
N GLU A 160 -9.92 -10.88 -8.51
CA GLU A 160 -10.13 -12.23 -9.04
C GLU A 160 -9.80 -12.27 -10.54
N ILE A 161 -10.26 -11.26 -11.28
CA ILE A 161 -9.98 -11.12 -12.71
C ILE A 161 -8.48 -10.99 -12.95
N PHE A 162 -7.80 -10.11 -12.21
CA PHE A 162 -6.36 -9.91 -12.34
C PHE A 162 -5.58 -11.20 -12.10
N PHE A 163 -5.85 -11.90 -11.00
CA PHE A 163 -5.16 -13.16 -10.71
C PHE A 163 -5.47 -14.24 -11.73
N THR A 164 -6.72 -14.35 -12.21
CA THR A 164 -7.07 -15.31 -13.26
C THR A 164 -6.25 -15.09 -14.53
N LEU A 165 -6.10 -13.85 -14.98
CA LEU A 165 -5.28 -13.50 -16.15
C LEU A 165 -3.78 -13.75 -15.89
N LEU A 166 -3.29 -13.45 -14.68
CA LEU A 166 -1.91 -13.69 -14.30
C LEU A 166 -1.59 -15.20 -14.29
N TYR A 167 -2.46 -16.03 -13.73
CA TYR A 167 -2.26 -17.49 -13.71
C TYR A 167 -2.40 -18.11 -15.10
N ALA A 168 -3.29 -17.59 -15.95
CA ALA A 168 -3.40 -18.06 -17.33
C ALA A 168 -2.14 -17.75 -18.17
N SER A 169 -1.50 -16.60 -17.94
CA SER A 169 -0.29 -16.20 -18.68
C SER A 169 0.96 -16.95 -18.20
N THR A 170 1.08 -17.21 -16.90
CA THR A 170 2.19 -18.00 -16.33
C THR A 170 2.11 -19.50 -16.65
N ALA A 171 0.92 -20.05 -16.88
CA ALA A 171 0.74 -21.43 -17.34
C ALA A 171 1.12 -21.65 -18.81
N ALA A 172 1.29 -20.57 -19.59
CA ALA A 172 1.59 -20.60 -21.02
C ALA A 172 3.08 -20.39 -21.36
N SER A 173 3.94 -20.11 -20.37
CA SER A 173 5.40 -19.98 -20.50
C SER A 173 6.14 -21.23 -20.03
#